data_AF-A0A5J6N0M5-F1
#
_entry.id   AF-A0A5J6N0M5-F1
#
_cell.length_a   1.000
_cell.length_b   1.000
_cell.length_c   1.000
_cell.angle_alpha   90.00
_cell.angle_beta   90.00
_cell.angle_gamma   90.00
#
_symmetry.space_group_name_H-M   'P 1'
#
loop_
_entity.id
_entity.type
_entity.pdbx_description
1 polymer ?
#
loop_
_entity_poly.entity_id
_entity_poly.type
_entity_poly.pdbx_seq_one_letter_code
_entity_poly.pdbx_strand_id
1 'polypeptide(L)'
;MALIKCIECSREISDKAASCPGCGAPVSAQMPASVPDSVRYDPTTDSFSGTMGLMVKLAMRAVQDLGWKLNQANENLGLVTFETGMSWGSWSGVSCSLTVEEVSPHTFKVVGTGKQNVRGGQILALDIGGEAKGKARKAIEKMKELAH
;
A
#
# COMPACT_ATOMS: atom_id res chain seq x y z
N MET A 1 -17.49 -29.53 -24.95
CA MET A 1 -18.53 -29.15 -23.99
C MET A 1 -18.29 -29.96 -22.76
N ALA A 2 -18.01 -29.31 -21.64
CA ALA A 2 -17.83 -29.96 -20.35
C ALA A 2 -19.05 -29.63 -19.49
N LEU A 3 -19.50 -30.60 -18.70
CA LEU A 3 -20.49 -30.35 -17.66
C LEU A 3 -19.73 -29.91 -16.41
N ILE A 4 -20.11 -28.76 -15.86
CA ILE A 4 -19.61 -28.22 -14.59
C ILE A 4 -20.73 -28.28 -13.55
N LYS A 5 -20.39 -28.28 -12.26
CA LYS A 5 -21.39 -28.19 -11.19
C LYS A 5 -21.71 -26.74 -10.89
N CYS A 6 -23.00 -26.41 -10.80
CA CYS A 6 -23.47 -25.12 -10.33
C CYS A 6 -23.04 -24.90 -8.87
N ILE A 7 -22.46 -23.74 -8.56
CA ILE A 7 -21.98 -23.41 -7.21
C ILE A 7 -23.11 -23.27 -6.18
N GLU A 8 -24.33 -22.96 -6.61
CA GLU A 8 -25.46 -22.75 -5.69
C GLU A 8 -26.28 -24.03 -5.51
N CYS A 9 -26.74 -24.64 -6.60
CA CYS A 9 -27.66 -25.77 -6.54
C CYS A 9 -27.02 -27.15 -6.78
N SER A 10 -25.69 -27.20 -6.99
CA SER A 10 -24.91 -28.43 -7.25
C SER A 10 -25.35 -29.26 -8.47
N ARG A 11 -26.25 -28.74 -9.31
CA ARG A 11 -26.70 -29.39 -10.55
C ARG A 11 -25.61 -29.30 -11.62
N GLU A 12 -25.49 -30.33 -12.46
CA GLU A 12 -24.61 -30.33 -13.61
C GLU A 12 -25.17 -29.43 -14.73
N ILE A 13 -24.36 -28.49 -15.20
CA ILE A 13 -24.70 -27.49 -16.21
C ILE A 13 -23.57 -27.35 -17.24
N SER A 14 -23.88 -26.85 -18.43
CA SER A 14 -22.87 -26.60 -19.48
C SER A 14 -21.89 -25.50 -19.07
N ASP A 15 -20.59 -25.69 -19.34
CA ASP A 15 -19.53 -24.68 -19.17
C ASP A 15 -19.79 -23.38 -19.97
N LYS A 16 -20.68 -23.44 -20.96
CA LYS A 16 -21.05 -22.30 -21.83
C LYS A 16 -22.41 -21.67 -21.51
N ALA A 17 -23.15 -22.18 -20.53
CA ALA A 17 -24.45 -21.59 -20.20
C ALA A 17 -24.24 -20.18 -19.61
N ALA A 18 -25.10 -19.21 -19.93
CA ALA A 18 -25.03 -17.88 -19.32
C ALA A 18 -25.43 -17.94 -17.83
N SER A 19 -26.45 -18.75 -17.53
CA SER A 19 -26.99 -18.98 -16.18
C SER A 19 -27.39 -20.45 -16.00
N CYS A 20 -27.39 -20.91 -14.75
CA CYS A 20 -27.85 -22.22 -14.36
C CYS A 20 -29.37 -22.35 -14.61
N PRO A 21 -29.83 -23.32 -15.41
CA PRO A 21 -31.26 -23.52 -15.67
C PRO A 21 -32.03 -24.03 -14.44
N GLY A 22 -31.34 -24.47 -13.37
CA GLY A 22 -31.97 -24.95 -12.14
C GLY A 22 -32.33 -23.85 -11.15
N CYS A 23 -31.42 -22.90 -10.91
CA CYS A 23 -31.61 -21.84 -9.90
C CYS A 23 -31.46 -20.42 -10.45
N GLY A 24 -31.04 -20.25 -11.71
CA GLY A 24 -30.80 -18.94 -12.32
C GLY A 24 -29.42 -18.33 -12.05
N ALA A 25 -28.56 -18.99 -11.25
CA ALA A 25 -27.22 -18.48 -10.91
C ALA A 25 -26.34 -18.25 -12.15
N PRO A 26 -25.66 -17.11 -12.30
CA PRO A 26 -24.77 -16.84 -13.43
C PRO A 26 -23.57 -17.79 -13.41
N VAL A 27 -23.27 -18.42 -14.56
CA VAL A 27 -22.16 -19.39 -14.67
C VAL A 27 -20.79 -18.70 -14.69
N SER A 28 -20.76 -17.45 -15.19
CA SER A 28 -19.58 -16.59 -15.21
C SER A 28 -19.36 -15.81 -13.92
N ALA A 29 -20.11 -16.07 -12.85
CA ALA A 29 -19.71 -15.59 -11.53
C ALA A 29 -18.49 -16.41 -11.07
N GLN A 30 -17.36 -16.16 -11.71
CA GLN A 30 -16.06 -16.30 -11.07
C GLN A 30 -16.22 -15.59 -9.74
N MET A 31 -16.10 -16.34 -8.65
CA MET A 31 -16.01 -15.78 -7.31
C MET A 31 -15.09 -14.56 -7.42
N PRO A 32 -15.50 -13.35 -6.98
CA PRO A 32 -14.59 -12.23 -6.96
C PRO A 32 -13.36 -12.74 -6.23
N ALA A 33 -12.21 -12.76 -6.92
CA ALA A 33 -10.94 -13.17 -6.34
C ALA A 33 -10.88 -12.49 -4.98
N SER A 34 -10.88 -13.28 -3.91
CA SER A 34 -11.08 -12.80 -2.54
C SER A 34 -10.24 -11.55 -2.36
N VAL A 35 -10.89 -10.39 -2.28
CA VAL A 35 -10.18 -9.13 -2.13
C VAL A 35 -9.31 -9.30 -0.89
N PRO A 36 -7.97 -9.18 -1.01
CA PRO A 36 -7.12 -9.43 0.13
C PRO A 36 -7.51 -8.43 1.22
N ASP A 37 -7.86 -8.93 2.40
CA ASP A 37 -8.29 -8.12 3.54
C ASP A 37 -7.10 -7.56 4.34
N SER A 38 -5.90 -8.08 4.11
CA SER A 38 -4.66 -7.62 4.75
C SER A 38 -3.50 -7.48 3.76
N VAL A 39 -2.51 -6.66 4.13
CA VAL A 39 -1.24 -6.52 3.41
C VAL A 39 -0.23 -7.47 4.03
N ARG A 40 0.46 -8.25 3.21
CA ARG A 40 1.61 -9.07 3.65
C ARG A 40 2.90 -8.52 3.08
N TYR A 41 3.99 -8.68 3.83
CA TYR A 41 5.34 -8.32 3.39
C TYR A 41 6.16 -9.59 3.14
N ASP A 42 6.81 -9.65 1.97
CA ASP A 42 7.76 -10.70 1.63
C ASP A 42 9.19 -10.16 1.74
N PRO A 43 9.98 -10.64 2.74
CA PRO A 43 11.35 -10.20 2.95
C PRO A 43 12.32 -10.71 1.88
N THR A 44 11.96 -11.73 1.11
CA THR A 44 12.84 -12.30 0.07
C THR A 44 12.87 -11.44 -1.20
N THR A 45 11.72 -10.85 -1.54
CA THR A 45 11.55 -10.02 -2.74
C THR A 45 11.45 -8.51 -2.42
N ASP A 46 11.49 -8.15 -1.14
CA ASP A 46 11.27 -6.80 -0.60
C ASP A 46 10.03 -6.15 -1.21
N SER A 47 8.91 -6.89 -1.15
CA SER A 47 7.66 -6.52 -1.81
C SER A 47 6.47 -6.76 -0.88
N PHE A 48 5.39 -6.04 -1.14
CA PHE A 48 4.14 -6.16 -0.41
C PHE A 48 3.07 -6.78 -1.30
N SER A 49 2.22 -7.65 -0.75
CA SER A 49 1.05 -8.18 -1.45
C SER A 49 -0.23 -7.59 -0.89
N GLY A 50 -1.14 -7.10 -1.74
CA GLY A 50 -2.42 -6.55 -1.30
C GLY A 50 -3.19 -5.80 -2.39
N THR A 51 -3.89 -4.74 -2.00
CA THR A 51 -4.47 -3.75 -2.93
C THR A 51 -3.84 -2.39 -2.70
N MET A 52 -3.89 -1.51 -3.69
CA MET A 52 -3.38 -0.14 -3.58
C MET A 52 -4.00 0.62 -2.39
N GLY A 53 -5.32 0.51 -2.18
CA GLY A 53 -6.00 1.15 -1.05
C GLY A 53 -5.50 0.63 0.30
N LEU A 54 -5.25 -0.67 0.42
CA LEU A 54 -4.65 -1.23 1.65
C LEU A 54 -3.19 -0.79 1.84
N MET A 55 -2.41 -0.70 0.77
CA MET A 55 -1.03 -0.20 0.83
C MET A 55 -0.97 1.24 1.32
N VAL A 56 -1.82 2.12 0.80
CA VAL A 56 -1.89 3.52 1.22
C VAL A 56 -2.37 3.64 2.67
N LYS A 57 -3.37 2.85 3.09
CA LYS A 57 -3.81 2.80 4.49
C LYS A 57 -2.71 2.29 5.43
N LEU A 58 -1.95 1.27 5.02
CA LEU A 58 -0.80 0.77 5.76
C LEU A 58 0.27 1.86 5.93
N ALA A 59 0.58 2.61 4.87
CA ALA A 59 1.51 3.73 4.91
C ALA A 59 1.03 4.85 5.86
N MET A 60 -0.25 5.24 5.78
CA MET A 60 -0.84 6.20 6.72
C MET A 60 -0.74 5.72 8.16
N ARG A 61 -1.05 4.45 8.42
CA ARG A 61 -0.96 3.84 9.75
C ARG A 61 0.47 3.84 10.27
N ALA A 62 1.44 3.47 9.44
CA ALA A 62 2.86 3.49 9.80
C ALA A 62 3.34 4.90 10.20
N VAL A 63 2.94 5.93 9.45
CA VAL A 63 3.25 7.34 9.76
C VAL A 63 2.63 7.75 11.11
N GLN A 64 1.36 7.40 11.34
CA GLN A 64 0.66 7.72 12.58
C GLN A 64 1.26 7.00 13.80
N ASP A 65 1.64 5.73 13.67
CA ASP A 65 2.29 4.95 14.74
C ASP A 65 3.69 5.47 15.09
N LEU A 66 4.34 6.16 14.15
CA LEU A 66 5.59 6.88 14.39
C LEU A 66 5.38 8.27 15.04
N GLY A 67 4.12 8.67 15.28
CA GLY A 67 3.76 9.96 15.85
C GLY A 67 4.00 11.13 14.90
N TRP A 68 4.00 10.89 13.59
CA TRP A 68 4.24 11.91 12.58
C TRP A 68 2.94 12.46 11.99
N LYS A 69 3.01 13.68 11.47
CA LYS A 69 1.85 14.37 10.92
C LYS A 69 1.64 13.93 9.48
N LEU A 70 0.48 13.33 9.21
CA LEU A 70 0.05 13.05 7.84
C LEU A 70 -0.37 14.36 7.16
N ASN A 71 0.10 14.59 5.93
CA ASN A 71 -0.24 15.77 5.14
C ASN A 71 -1.26 15.42 4.03
N GLN A 72 -0.92 14.48 3.16
CA GLN A 72 -1.78 14.06 2.05
C GLN A 72 -1.65 12.56 1.81
N ALA A 73 -2.75 11.91 1.43
CA ALA A 73 -2.77 10.56 0.89
C ALA A 73 -3.62 10.53 -0.38
N ASN A 74 -3.17 9.78 -1.39
CA ASN A 74 -3.89 9.60 -2.64
C ASN A 74 -3.75 8.15 -3.11
N GLU A 75 -4.84 7.38 -3.00
CA GLU A 75 -4.88 5.97 -3.38
C GLU A 75 -4.69 5.76 -4.89
N ASN A 76 -5.20 6.68 -5.73
CA ASN A 76 -5.06 6.55 -7.19
C ASN A 76 -3.62 6.75 -7.67
N LEU A 77 -2.83 7.54 -6.94
CA LEU A 77 -1.43 7.82 -7.25
C LEU A 77 -0.45 6.99 -6.41
N GLY A 78 -0.93 6.18 -5.46
CA GLY A 78 -0.09 5.48 -4.50
C GLY A 78 0.75 6.43 -3.63
N LEU A 79 0.30 7.65 -3.36
CA LEU A 79 1.12 8.70 -2.76
C LEU A 79 0.71 8.95 -1.30
N VAL A 80 1.69 9.00 -0.40
CA VAL A 80 1.51 9.43 1.00
C VAL A 80 2.59 10.41 1.40
N THR A 81 2.21 11.63 1.76
CA THR A 81 3.12 12.67 2.24
C THR A 81 2.91 12.95 3.72
N PHE A 82 3.99 13.23 4.43
CA PHE A 82 3.97 13.46 5.87
C PHE A 82 5.12 14.35 6.32
N GLU A 83 4.95 14.96 7.49
CA GLU A 83 5.95 15.78 8.16
C GLU A 83 6.37 15.12 9.46
N THR A 84 7.68 15.00 9.65
CA THR A 84 8.26 14.62 10.93
C THR A 84 8.43 15.85 11.82
N GLY A 85 8.23 15.66 13.13
CA GLY A 85 8.51 16.71 14.12
C GLY A 85 10.00 17.06 14.21
N MET A 86 10.32 18.03 15.08
CA MET A 86 11.71 18.43 15.35
C MET A 86 12.55 17.23 15.79
N SER A 87 13.69 17.01 15.13
CA SER A 87 14.68 16.02 15.55
C SER A 87 15.83 16.71 16.28
N TRP A 88 16.64 15.94 17.03
CA TRP A 88 17.76 16.45 17.83
C TRP A 88 18.79 17.27 17.00
N GLY A 89 18.82 17.12 15.66
CA GLY A 89 19.67 17.89 14.75
C GLY A 89 18.93 18.87 13.81
N SER A 90 17.59 18.92 13.84
CA SER A 90 16.79 19.70 12.89
C SER A 90 15.58 20.36 13.56
N TRP A 91 15.62 21.69 13.69
CA TRP A 91 14.54 22.50 14.28
C TRP A 91 13.37 22.78 13.33
N SER A 92 13.40 22.25 12.11
CA SER A 92 12.44 22.57 11.06
C SER A 92 11.59 21.37 10.60
N GLY A 93 11.91 20.17 11.07
CA GLY A 93 11.24 18.94 10.64
C GLY A 93 11.60 18.54 9.19
N VAL A 94 11.25 17.30 8.83
CA VAL A 94 11.47 16.77 7.48
C VAL A 94 10.12 16.49 6.83
N SER A 95 9.94 16.99 5.62
CA SER A 95 8.84 16.60 4.74
C SER A 95 9.23 15.36 3.94
N CYS A 96 8.41 14.31 4.03
CA CYS A 96 8.64 13.03 3.39
C CYS A 96 7.48 12.65 2.47
N SER A 97 7.77 11.81 1.48
CA SER A 97 6.80 11.22 0.57
C SER A 97 7.10 9.75 0.37
N LEU A 98 6.08 8.90 0.50
CA LEU A 98 6.10 7.49 0.09
C LEU A 98 5.29 7.36 -1.19
N THR A 99 5.87 6.66 -2.15
CA THR A 99 5.21 6.26 -3.39
C THR A 99 5.08 4.75 -3.41
N VAL A 100 3.86 4.27 -3.61
CA VAL A 100 3.51 2.86 -3.76
C VAL A 100 3.38 2.57 -5.24
N GLU A 101 4.21 1.66 -5.73
CA GLU A 101 4.28 1.28 -7.14
C GLU A 101 3.90 -0.20 -7.30
N GLU A 102 2.94 -0.49 -8.18
CA GLU A 102 2.58 -1.87 -8.51
C GLU A 102 3.58 -2.43 -9.53
N VAL A 103 4.32 -3.47 -9.14
CA VAL A 103 5.34 -4.11 -9.99
C VAL A 103 4.79 -5.30 -10.77
N SER A 104 3.80 -5.99 -10.20
CA SER A 104 3.03 -7.06 -10.81
C SER A 104 1.65 -7.11 -10.14
N PRO A 105 0.65 -7.82 -10.70
CA PRO A 105 -0.69 -7.82 -10.14
C PRO A 105 -0.69 -8.15 -8.65
N HIS A 106 -1.24 -7.23 -7.84
CA HIS A 106 -1.31 -7.32 -6.38
C HIS A 106 0.03 -7.30 -5.64
N THR A 107 1.14 -7.01 -6.32
CA THR A 107 2.49 -6.93 -5.74
C THR A 107 3.04 -5.52 -5.87
N PHE A 108 3.43 -4.94 -4.75
CA PHE A 108 3.78 -3.52 -4.65
C PHE A 108 5.18 -3.34 -4.05
N LYS A 109 5.86 -2.31 -4.52
CA LYS A 109 7.07 -1.76 -3.88
C LYS A 109 6.78 -0.37 -3.36
N VAL A 110 7.47 0.00 -2.29
CA VAL A 110 7.31 1.31 -1.65
C VAL A 110 8.64 2.04 -1.68
N VAL A 111 8.65 3.22 -2.27
CA VAL A 111 9.84 4.08 -2.36
C VAL A 111 9.62 5.32 -1.52
N GLY A 112 10.60 5.66 -0.69
CA GLY A 112 10.54 6.80 0.21
C GLY A 112 11.52 7.89 -0.18
N THR A 113 11.04 9.13 -0.21
CA THR A 113 11.86 10.34 -0.39
C THR A 113 11.62 11.32 0.75
N GLY A 114 12.61 12.16 1.05
CA GLY A 114 12.51 13.17 2.10
C GLY A 114 13.33 14.40 1.79
N LYS A 115 12.83 15.56 2.19
CA LYS A 115 13.49 16.86 2.11
C LYS A 115 13.38 17.58 3.45
N GLN A 116 14.50 18.08 3.97
CA GLN A 116 14.52 18.90 5.18
C GLN A 116 13.83 20.24 4.91
N ASN A 117 12.94 20.67 5.81
CA ASN A 117 12.35 22.00 5.72
C ASN A 117 13.45 23.03 6.10
N VAL A 118 13.61 24.12 5.36
CA VAL A 118 14.54 25.21 5.73
C VAL A 118 13.73 26.46 6.04
N ARG A 119 13.99 27.12 7.18
CA ARG A 119 13.38 28.41 7.54
C ARG A 119 14.42 29.54 7.46
N GLY A 120 13.92 30.74 7.15
CA GLY A 120 14.69 31.90 6.66
C GLY A 120 16.02 32.19 7.40
N GLY A 121 17.08 32.32 6.61
CA GLY A 121 18.46 32.60 7.05
C GLY A 121 19.44 31.44 6.83
N GLN A 122 18.96 30.20 6.72
CA GLN A 122 19.80 29.04 6.41
C GLN A 122 20.08 28.95 4.91
N ILE A 123 21.29 29.31 4.49
CA ILE A 123 21.74 29.29 3.07
C ILE A 123 22.19 27.88 2.63
N LEU A 124 22.39 26.96 3.59
CA LEU A 124 22.63 25.55 3.32
C LEU A 124 21.65 24.69 4.12
N ALA A 125 20.84 23.90 3.41
CA ALA A 125 20.31 22.66 3.95
C ALA A 125 21.51 21.71 4.13
N LEU A 126 22.20 21.80 5.26
CA LEU A 126 23.15 20.76 5.64
C LEU A 126 22.30 19.50 5.81
N ASP A 127 22.33 18.62 4.81
CA ASP A 127 21.80 17.28 4.85
C ASP A 127 22.68 16.49 5.83
N ILE A 128 22.60 16.81 7.13
CA ILE A 128 23.45 16.24 8.17
C ILE A 128 23.10 14.75 8.23
N GLY A 129 23.88 13.92 7.54
CA GLY A 129 23.82 12.46 7.61
C GLY A 129 22.69 11.77 6.83
N GLY A 130 22.06 12.42 5.86
CA GLY A 130 20.96 11.80 5.08
C GLY A 130 19.70 11.54 5.91
N GLU A 131 19.49 12.35 6.95
CA GLU A 131 18.37 12.24 7.90
C GLU A 131 17.01 12.17 7.21
N ALA A 132 16.83 12.94 6.13
CA ALA A 132 15.57 12.98 5.41
C ALA A 132 15.24 11.65 4.72
N LYS A 133 16.24 11.01 4.10
CA LYS A 133 16.11 9.65 3.56
C LYS A 133 15.92 8.61 4.68
N GLY A 134 16.56 8.83 5.84
CA GLY A 134 16.40 7.99 7.03
C GLY A 134 14.97 7.96 7.58
N LYS A 135 14.26 9.09 7.60
CA LYS A 135 12.85 9.13 8.06
C LYS A 135 11.90 8.41 7.11
N ALA A 136 12.06 8.60 5.80
CA ALA A 136 11.27 7.89 4.81
C ALA A 136 11.50 6.37 4.89
N ARG A 137 12.77 5.94 5.01
CA ARG A 137 13.11 4.53 5.26
C ARG A 137 12.49 4.00 6.56
N LYS A 138 12.53 4.77 7.64
CA LYS A 138 11.91 4.37 8.92
C LYS A 138 10.40 4.17 8.80
N ALA A 139 9.70 4.99 7.99
CA ALA A 139 8.29 4.76 7.68
C ALA A 139 8.07 3.42 6.97
N ILE A 140 8.90 3.12 5.97
CA ILE A 140 8.82 1.85 5.22
C ILE A 140 9.09 0.66 6.14
N GLU A 141 10.11 0.72 6.99
CA GLU A 141 10.37 -0.34 7.98
C GLU A 141 9.17 -0.52 8.93
N LYS A 142 8.52 0.58 9.33
CA LYS A 142 7.29 0.47 10.12
C LYS A 142 6.13 -0.16 9.35
N MET A 143 6.02 0.07 8.05
CA MET A 143 5.04 -0.64 7.20
C MET A 143 5.33 -2.15 7.17
N LYS A 144 6.60 -2.55 7.06
CA LYS A 144 7.00 -3.97 7.09
C LYS A 144 6.63 -4.64 8.42
N GLU A 145 6.82 -3.97 9.55
CA GLU A 145 6.42 -4.47 10.88
C GLU A 145 4.90 -4.64 11.02
N LEU A 146 4.11 -3.77 10.38
CA LEU A 146 2.65 -3.77 10.48
C LEU A 146 1.98 -4.71 9.47
N ALA A 147 2.67 -5.14 8.41
CA ALA A 147 2.16 -6.06 7.41
C ALA A 147 2.21 -7.51 7.91
N HIS A 148 1.06 -8.17 8.00
CA HIS A 148 0.90 -9.56 8.48
C HIS A 148 -0.20 -10.32 7.72
#